data_AF-A0A7W9LJM4-F1
#
_entry.id   AF-A0A7W9LJM4-F1
#
_cell.length_a   1.000
_cell.length_b   1.000
_cell.length_c   1.000
_cell.angle_alpha   90.00
_cell.angle_beta   90.00
_cell.angle_gamma   90.00
#
_symmetry.space_group_name_H-M   'P 1'
#
loop_
_entity.id
_entity.type
_entity.pdbx_description
1 polymer ?
#
loop_
_entity_poly.entity_id
_entity_poly.type
_entity_poly.pdbx_seq_one_letter_code
_entity_poly.pdbx_strand_id
1 'polypeptide(L)'
;MSTIRRIVIASLAAASAVALTACDSEQIGSAVVIDGDRFTVDDLQNEVEHVQRLEGFDVEAAGGMPAFQRTLLTRHIQHQIFLRLAEDEDLEVTEADIDDAIEGIAAQAPGGDLDAAIAQAGYTDAGFRAAVADQLIAQSFAEETGADNAVLTQTLADLGTEMGVEVNPRFGTWGDDIAVSADTGSISEPAS
;
A
#
# COMPACT_ATOMS: atom_id res chain seq x y z
N MET A 1 -74.22 35.14 -33.64
CA MET A 1 -74.26 33.80 -33.02
C MET A 1 -72.85 33.23 -32.99
N SER A 2 -72.46 32.68 -31.84
CA SER A 2 -71.33 31.77 -31.59
C SER A 2 -69.89 32.21 -31.93
N THR A 3 -69.01 32.56 -30.98
CA THR A 3 -68.41 31.82 -29.83
C THR A 3 -67.06 31.13 -30.12
N ILE A 4 -66.01 31.62 -29.43
CA ILE A 4 -65.10 30.89 -28.50
C ILE A 4 -64.02 29.98 -29.16
N ARG A 5 -62.71 30.33 -29.12
CA ARG A 5 -61.68 30.22 -28.03
C ARG A 5 -60.95 28.85 -28.01
N ARG A 6 -59.60 28.91 -27.88
CA ARG A 6 -58.64 28.04 -27.12
C ARG A 6 -57.34 27.85 -27.96
N ILE A 7 -56.23 28.53 -27.64
CA ILE A 7 -55.13 28.14 -26.71
C ILE A 7 -54.60 26.72 -26.96
N VAL A 8 -53.36 26.60 -27.47
CA VAL A 8 -52.45 25.44 -27.32
C VAL A 8 -50.99 25.96 -27.39
N ILE A 9 -50.34 26.20 -26.24
CA ILE A 9 -49.26 25.43 -25.58
C ILE A 9 -47.83 25.76 -26.08
N ALA A 10 -47.01 26.11 -25.08
CA ALA A 10 -45.60 26.49 -25.13
C ALA A 10 -44.64 25.31 -25.37
N SER A 11 -43.40 25.61 -25.75
CA SER A 11 -42.27 24.69 -25.59
C SER A 11 -40.99 25.49 -25.34
N LEU A 12 -40.76 25.82 -24.07
CA LEU A 12 -39.49 26.34 -23.57
C LEU A 12 -38.58 25.11 -23.36
N ALA A 13 -37.68 24.83 -24.31
CA ALA A 13 -36.71 23.75 -24.16
C ALA A 13 -35.59 24.21 -23.22
N ALA A 14 -35.70 23.83 -21.94
CA ALA A 14 -34.61 23.90 -21.00
C ALA A 14 -33.58 22.83 -21.37
N ALA A 15 -32.40 23.26 -21.82
CA ALA A 15 -31.25 22.39 -21.95
C ALA A 15 -30.70 22.11 -20.55
N SER A 16 -31.12 20.99 -19.96
CA SER A 16 -30.51 20.45 -18.75
C SER A 16 -29.12 19.91 -19.12
N ALA A 17 -28.08 20.69 -18.89
CA ALA A 17 -26.73 20.16 -18.78
C ALA A 17 -26.69 19.31 -17.50
N VAL A 18 -26.91 18.01 -17.64
CA VAL A 18 -26.65 17.05 -16.58
C VAL A 18 -25.13 16.99 -16.45
N ALA A 19 -24.58 17.78 -15.54
CA ALA A 19 -23.26 17.52 -15.00
C ALA A 19 -23.37 16.17 -14.28
N LEU A 20 -22.99 15.11 -14.99
CA LEU A 20 -22.66 13.82 -14.38
C LEU A 20 -21.55 14.13 -13.40
N THR A 21 -21.92 14.22 -12.12
CA THR A 21 -20.97 14.04 -11.03
C THR A 21 -20.29 12.72 -11.30
N ALA A 22 -19.03 12.76 -11.72
CA ALA A 22 -18.14 11.62 -11.70
C ALA A 22 -18.03 11.19 -10.23
N CYS A 23 -19.01 10.40 -9.78
CA CYS A 23 -18.85 9.58 -8.60
C CYS A 23 -17.92 8.46 -9.03
N ASP A 24 -16.63 8.78 -8.98
CA ASP A 24 -15.50 7.90 -8.77
C ASP A 24 -15.82 6.39 -8.92
N SER A 25 -16.00 5.96 -10.16
CA SER A 25 -16.12 4.53 -10.48
C SER A 25 -14.79 3.80 -10.29
N GLU A 26 -13.70 4.57 -10.18
CA GLU A 26 -12.33 4.12 -10.04
C GLU A 26 -11.96 3.71 -8.61
N GLN A 27 -12.82 3.91 -7.60
CA GLN A 27 -12.60 3.30 -6.28
C GLN A 27 -13.53 2.12 -5.94
N ILE A 28 -14.50 1.79 -6.79
CA ILE A 28 -15.43 0.69 -6.52
C ILE A 28 -14.65 -0.63 -6.43
N GLY A 29 -14.66 -1.25 -5.24
CA GLY A 29 -13.96 -2.52 -4.97
C GLY A 29 -12.44 -2.40 -4.81
N SER A 30 -11.85 -1.20 -4.87
CA SER A 30 -10.43 -0.95 -4.57
C SER A 30 -10.18 -0.88 -3.06
N ALA A 31 -9.05 -1.39 -2.60
CA ALA A 31 -8.47 -1.04 -1.31
C ALA A 31 -7.48 0.13 -1.44
N VAL A 32 -6.67 0.14 -2.50
CA VAL A 32 -5.85 1.29 -2.91
C VAL A 32 -5.68 1.32 -4.43
N VAL A 33 -5.60 2.51 -5.00
CA VAL A 33 -5.15 2.75 -6.38
C VAL A 33 -3.79 3.44 -6.34
N ILE A 34 -2.84 2.99 -7.15
CA ILE A 34 -1.46 3.51 -7.22
C ILE A 34 -1.10 3.55 -8.70
N ASP A 35 -0.74 4.73 -9.23
CA ASP A 35 -0.45 4.98 -10.65
C ASP A 35 -1.56 4.46 -11.61
N GLY A 36 -2.81 4.54 -11.16
CA GLY A 36 -3.97 4.02 -11.89
C GLY A 36 -4.17 2.49 -11.80
N ASP A 37 -3.20 1.76 -11.26
CA ASP A 37 -3.31 0.33 -10.97
C ASP A 37 -4.05 0.09 -9.65
N ARG A 38 -4.92 -0.93 -9.65
CA ARG A 38 -5.83 -1.21 -8.54
C ARG A 38 -5.40 -2.43 -7.76
N PHE A 39 -5.20 -2.24 -6.46
CA PHE A 39 -5.18 -3.32 -5.48
C PHE A 39 -6.57 -3.44 -4.85
N THR A 40 -7.27 -4.54 -5.09
CA THR A 40 -8.69 -4.67 -4.72
C THR A 40 -8.89 -5.02 -3.25
N VAL A 41 -10.13 -4.86 -2.78
CA VAL A 41 -10.54 -5.40 -1.48
C VAL A 41 -10.34 -6.91 -1.43
N ASP A 42 -10.65 -7.63 -2.52
CA ASP A 42 -10.48 -9.09 -2.56
C ASP A 42 -8.99 -9.47 -2.49
N ASP A 43 -8.09 -8.72 -3.13
CA ASP A 43 -6.64 -8.92 -3.01
C ASP A 43 -6.18 -8.77 -1.57
N LEU A 44 -6.58 -7.69 -0.89
CA LEU A 44 -6.29 -7.49 0.53
C LEU A 44 -6.85 -8.62 1.41
N GLN A 45 -8.08 -9.09 1.13
CA GLN A 45 -8.67 -10.20 1.86
C GLN A 45 -7.88 -11.50 1.67
N ASN A 46 -7.39 -11.77 0.47
CA ASN A 46 -6.57 -12.95 0.18
C ASN A 46 -5.25 -12.90 0.97
N GLU A 47 -4.60 -11.75 1.07
CA GLU A 47 -3.40 -11.59 1.90
C GLU A 47 -3.69 -11.82 3.39
N VAL A 48 -4.78 -11.23 3.89
CA VAL A 48 -5.24 -11.45 5.28
C VAL A 48 -5.49 -12.93 5.56
N GLU A 49 -6.16 -13.65 4.66
CA GLU A 49 -6.40 -15.10 4.80
C GLU A 49 -5.12 -15.92 4.69
N HIS A 50 -4.12 -15.47 3.92
CA HIS A 50 -2.85 -16.15 3.82
C HIS A 50 -2.07 -16.05 5.13
N VAL A 51 -1.99 -14.86 5.72
CA VAL A 51 -1.28 -14.62 6.99
C VAL A 51 -1.98 -15.30 8.16
N GLN A 52 -3.32 -15.29 8.22
CA GLN A 52 -4.07 -15.98 9.27
C GLN A 52 -3.88 -17.51 9.29
N ARG A 53 -3.38 -18.10 8.20
CA ARG A 53 -3.06 -19.54 8.13
C ARG A 53 -1.64 -19.85 8.60
N LEU A 54 -0.81 -18.85 8.89
CA LEU A 54 0.54 -19.05 9.39
C LEU A 54 0.48 -19.54 10.84
N GLU A 55 1.27 -20.56 11.15
CA GLU A 55 1.35 -21.06 12.52
C GLU A 55 2.01 -20.02 13.43
N GLY A 56 1.36 -19.69 14.55
CA GLY A 56 1.87 -18.72 15.51
C GLY A 56 1.45 -17.26 15.25
N PHE A 57 0.76 -16.96 14.15
CA PHE A 57 0.16 -15.65 13.95
C PHE A 57 -1.12 -15.49 14.79
N ASP A 58 -1.28 -14.34 15.46
CA ASP A 58 -2.47 -13.97 16.21
C ASP A 58 -2.94 -12.56 15.79
N VAL A 59 -4.12 -12.51 15.14
CA VAL A 59 -4.70 -11.26 14.66
C VAL A 59 -5.08 -10.31 15.80
N GLU A 60 -5.43 -10.82 16.97
CA GLU A 60 -5.76 -9.98 18.12
C GLU A 60 -4.50 -9.35 18.70
N ALA A 61 -3.39 -10.10 18.74
CA ALA A 61 -2.08 -9.56 19.09
C ALA A 61 -1.59 -8.51 18.07
N ALA A 62 -1.99 -8.65 16.80
CA ALA A 62 -1.76 -7.66 15.75
C ALA A 62 -2.70 -6.43 15.82
N GLY A 63 -3.45 -6.24 16.91
CA GLY A 63 -4.36 -5.09 17.09
C GLY A 63 -5.77 -5.30 16.53
N GLY A 64 -6.12 -6.54 16.18
CA GLY A 64 -7.41 -6.93 15.63
C GLY A 64 -7.51 -6.73 14.11
N MET A 65 -8.54 -7.32 13.52
CA MET A 65 -8.72 -7.37 12.06
C MET A 65 -8.61 -6.01 11.34
N PRO A 66 -9.23 -4.90 11.82
CA PRO A 66 -9.13 -3.62 11.10
C PRO A 66 -7.72 -3.03 11.11
N ALA A 67 -6.99 -3.19 12.22
CA ALA A 67 -5.61 -2.73 12.31
C ALA A 67 -4.71 -3.56 11.39
N PHE A 68 -4.88 -4.88 11.43
CA PHE A 68 -4.11 -5.80 10.61
C PHE A 68 -4.32 -5.59 9.10
N GLN A 69 -5.57 -5.39 8.65
CA GLN A 69 -5.88 -5.02 7.26
C GLN A 69 -5.15 -3.75 6.83
N ARG A 70 -5.12 -2.72 7.70
CA ARG A 70 -4.38 -1.48 7.43
C ARG A 70 -2.89 -1.74 7.34
N THR A 71 -2.32 -2.55 8.24
CA THR A 71 -0.90 -2.92 8.21
C THR A 71 -0.51 -3.56 6.87
N LEU A 72 -1.29 -4.53 6.38
CA LEU A 72 -1.01 -5.16 5.09
C LEU A 72 -1.13 -4.17 3.93
N LEU A 73 -2.17 -3.33 3.93
CA LEU A 73 -2.33 -2.29 2.92
C LEU A 73 -1.18 -1.27 2.93
N THR A 74 -0.72 -0.84 4.11
CA THR A 74 0.42 0.04 4.26
C THR A 74 1.69 -0.61 3.71
N ARG A 75 1.96 -1.88 4.04
CA ARG A 75 3.12 -2.63 3.52
C ARG A 75 3.08 -2.74 2.00
N HIS A 76 1.91 -3.03 1.42
CA HIS A 76 1.73 -3.09 -0.03
C HIS A 76 2.06 -1.73 -0.69
N ILE A 77 1.47 -0.64 -0.18
CA ILE A 77 1.70 0.71 -0.70
C ILE A 77 3.18 1.09 -0.60
N GLN A 78 3.78 0.83 0.56
CA GLN A 78 5.18 1.12 0.81
C GLN A 78 6.09 0.38 -0.18
N HIS A 79 5.86 -0.92 -0.38
CA HIS A 79 6.64 -1.71 -1.31
C HIS A 79 6.55 -1.15 -2.75
N GLN A 80 5.35 -0.74 -3.20
CA GLN A 80 5.21 -0.11 -4.52
C GLN A 80 6.00 1.20 -4.64
N ILE A 81 6.02 2.01 -3.58
CA ILE A 81 6.78 3.27 -3.56
C ILE A 81 8.30 3.01 -3.55
N PHE A 82 8.77 1.99 -2.84
CA PHE A 82 10.19 1.60 -2.88
C PHE A 82 10.61 1.08 -4.26
N LEU A 83 9.76 0.30 -4.93
CA LEU A 83 10.03 -0.12 -6.30
C LEU A 83 10.12 1.07 -7.25
N ARG A 84 9.24 2.08 -7.09
CA ARG A 84 9.31 3.33 -7.86
C ARG A 84 10.61 4.10 -7.58
N LEU A 85 11.01 4.20 -6.30
CA LEU A 85 12.28 4.82 -5.92
C LEU A 85 13.47 4.12 -6.59
N ALA A 86 13.48 2.79 -6.56
CA ALA A 86 14.55 2.02 -7.20
C ALA A 86 14.59 2.24 -8.72
N GLU A 87 13.44 2.33 -9.38
CA GLU A 87 13.36 2.67 -10.79
C GLU A 87 13.87 4.08 -11.11
N ASP A 88 13.46 5.09 -10.33
CA ASP A 88 13.83 6.49 -10.56
C ASP A 88 15.31 6.79 -10.32
N GLU A 89 15.92 6.08 -9.38
CA GLU A 89 17.32 6.26 -8.99
C GLU A 89 18.24 5.21 -9.64
N ASP A 90 17.72 4.39 -10.58
CA ASP A 90 18.45 3.30 -11.25
C ASP A 90 19.12 2.30 -10.24
N LEU A 91 18.48 2.06 -9.09
CA LEU A 91 18.97 1.14 -8.05
C LEU A 91 18.59 -0.30 -8.37
N GLU A 92 19.58 -1.18 -8.46
CA GLU A 92 19.36 -2.61 -8.72
C GLU A 92 19.43 -3.43 -7.41
N VAL A 93 18.33 -4.12 -7.08
CA VAL A 93 18.29 -5.16 -6.05
C VAL A 93 17.90 -6.48 -6.70
N THR A 94 18.76 -7.49 -6.60
CA THR A 94 18.53 -8.80 -7.22
C THR A 94 17.97 -9.81 -6.22
N GLU A 95 17.37 -10.89 -6.72
CA GLU A 95 16.96 -12.03 -5.88
C GLU A 95 18.12 -12.63 -5.09
N ALA A 96 19.35 -12.59 -5.63
CA ALA A 96 20.53 -13.07 -4.94
C ALA A 96 20.89 -12.15 -3.75
N ASP A 97 20.75 -10.83 -3.90
CA ASP A 97 20.99 -9.88 -2.81
C ASP A 97 19.95 -10.08 -1.69
N ILE A 98 18.69 -10.36 -2.05
CA ILE A 98 17.63 -10.68 -1.10
C ILE A 98 17.94 -11.98 -0.36
N ASP A 99 18.34 -13.04 -1.07
CA ASP A 99 18.71 -14.33 -0.48
C ASP A 99 19.90 -14.19 0.48
N ASP A 100 20.95 -13.48 0.07
CA ASP A 100 22.15 -13.23 0.88
C ASP A 100 21.79 -12.42 2.14
N ALA A 101 20.91 -11.42 2.02
CA ALA A 101 20.42 -10.65 3.15
C ALA A 101 19.59 -11.51 4.13
N ILE A 102 18.71 -12.38 3.62
CA ILE A 102 17.93 -13.31 4.44
C ILE A 102 18.83 -14.31 5.14
N GLU A 103 19.86 -14.85 4.48
CA GLU A 103 20.85 -15.73 5.11
C GLU A 103 21.59 -14.99 6.24
N GLY A 104 21.96 -13.73 6.03
CA GLY A 104 22.56 -12.87 7.04
C GLY A 104 21.65 -12.63 8.25
N ILE A 105 20.34 -12.48 8.05
CA ILE A 105 19.34 -12.39 9.12
C ILE A 105 19.23 -13.74 9.85
N ALA A 106 19.12 -14.83 9.12
CA ALA A 106 19.01 -16.18 9.66
C ALA A 106 20.22 -16.55 10.52
N ALA A 107 21.43 -16.17 10.12
CA ALA A 107 22.66 -16.42 10.88
C ALA A 107 22.65 -15.79 12.30
N GLN A 108 21.81 -14.77 12.53
CA GLN A 108 21.65 -14.11 13.83
C GLN A 108 20.53 -14.76 14.68
N ALA A 109 19.66 -15.56 14.06
CA ALA A 109 18.58 -16.25 14.74
C ALA A 109 19.05 -17.56 15.41
N PRO A 110 18.48 -17.93 16.57
CA PRO A 110 18.78 -19.21 17.21
C PRO A 110 18.51 -20.40 16.27
N GLY A 111 19.57 -21.08 15.84
CA GLY A 111 19.45 -22.26 14.98
C GLY A 111 19.21 -21.97 13.49
N GLY A 112 19.24 -20.70 13.06
CA GLY A 112 19.09 -20.34 11.65
C GLY A 112 17.65 -20.36 11.12
N ASP A 113 16.66 -20.59 11.99
CA ASP A 113 15.26 -20.69 11.61
C ASP A 113 14.54 -19.35 11.88
N LEU A 114 13.95 -18.79 10.81
CA LEU A 114 13.19 -17.55 10.85
C LEU A 114 11.68 -17.76 10.78
N ASP A 115 11.20 -18.98 10.48
CA ASP A 115 9.81 -19.25 10.10
C ASP A 115 8.85 -18.77 11.18
N ALA A 116 9.14 -19.12 12.43
CA ALA A 116 8.31 -18.73 13.57
C ALA A 116 8.30 -17.20 13.77
N ALA A 117 9.44 -16.52 13.58
CA ALA A 117 9.53 -15.07 13.78
C ALA A 117 8.79 -14.30 12.68
N ILE A 118 8.99 -14.72 11.42
CA ILE A 118 8.32 -14.17 10.23
C ILE A 118 6.79 -14.35 10.36
N ALA A 119 6.34 -15.55 10.73
CA ALA A 119 4.92 -15.85 10.92
C ALA A 119 4.30 -15.01 12.04
N GLN A 120 4.97 -14.90 13.19
CA GLN A 120 4.49 -14.06 14.31
C GLN A 120 4.41 -12.58 13.94
N ALA A 121 5.32 -12.09 13.09
CA ALA A 121 5.30 -10.73 12.56
C ALA A 121 4.24 -10.51 11.45
N GLY A 122 3.50 -11.56 11.10
CA GLY A 122 2.44 -11.51 10.10
C GLY A 122 2.97 -11.35 8.68
N TYR A 123 4.16 -11.87 8.40
CA TYR A 123 4.72 -11.91 7.05
C TYR A 123 4.52 -13.30 6.44
N THR A 124 4.10 -13.31 5.17
CA THR A 124 4.28 -14.47 4.30
C THR A 124 5.75 -14.50 3.84
N ASP A 125 6.21 -15.60 3.26
CA ASP A 125 7.56 -15.66 2.67
C ASP A 125 7.77 -14.53 1.63
N ALA A 126 6.83 -14.38 0.69
CA ALA A 126 6.87 -13.30 -0.29
C ALA A 126 6.83 -11.89 0.34
N GLY A 127 6.00 -11.69 1.37
CA GLY A 127 5.92 -10.42 2.07
C GLY A 127 7.20 -10.08 2.85
N PHE A 128 7.86 -11.10 3.40
CA PHE A 128 9.15 -10.93 4.05
C PHE A 128 10.25 -10.58 3.06
N ARG A 129 10.30 -11.28 1.91
CA ARG A 129 11.24 -10.96 0.82
C ARG A 129 11.04 -9.54 0.29
N ALA A 130 9.80 -9.09 0.14
CA ALA A 130 9.48 -7.71 -0.24
C ALA A 130 9.99 -6.69 0.79
N ALA A 131 9.81 -6.95 2.09
CA ALA A 131 10.33 -6.08 3.15
C ALA A 131 11.88 -6.03 3.16
N VAL A 132 12.54 -7.16 2.88
CA VAL A 132 14.00 -7.21 2.72
C VAL A 132 14.45 -6.43 1.48
N ALA A 133 13.73 -6.54 0.36
CA ALA A 133 14.00 -5.76 -0.84
C ALA A 133 13.89 -4.25 -0.56
N ASP A 134 12.82 -3.80 0.11
CA ASP A 134 12.64 -2.40 0.51
C ASP A 134 13.81 -1.91 1.38
N GLN A 135 14.29 -2.74 2.31
CA GLN A 135 15.44 -2.42 3.15
C GLN A 135 16.74 -2.31 2.33
N LEU A 136 16.93 -3.16 1.32
CA LEU A 136 18.09 -3.08 0.43
C LEU A 136 18.03 -1.82 -0.44
N ILE A 137 16.87 -1.48 -1.00
CA ILE A 137 16.65 -0.24 -1.76
C ILE A 137 16.96 0.99 -0.89
N ALA A 138 16.46 1.02 0.36
CA ALA A 138 16.75 2.09 1.30
C ALA A 138 18.25 2.25 1.58
N GLN A 139 18.98 1.15 1.73
CA GLN A 139 20.42 1.14 1.94
C GLN A 139 21.17 1.66 0.72
N SER A 140 20.86 1.13 -0.48
CA SER A 140 21.47 1.58 -1.73
C SER A 140 21.24 3.07 -1.97
N PHE A 141 20.00 3.55 -1.75
CA PHE A 141 19.69 4.97 -1.85
C PHE A 141 20.54 5.83 -0.90
N ALA A 142 20.67 5.42 0.36
CA ALA A 142 21.48 6.14 1.34
C ALA A 142 22.98 6.13 0.97
N GLU A 143 23.49 5.02 0.43
CA GLU A 143 24.89 4.89 -0.02
C GLU A 143 25.21 5.80 -1.22
N GLU A 144 24.31 5.89 -2.19
CA GLU A 144 24.52 6.68 -3.40
C GLU A 144 24.34 8.18 -3.17
N THR A 145 23.35 8.56 -2.36
CA THR A 145 22.95 9.97 -2.18
C THR A 145 23.56 10.61 -0.93
N GLY A 146 23.95 9.80 0.07
CA GLY A 146 24.30 10.27 1.41
C GLY A 146 23.10 10.78 2.21
N ALA A 147 21.88 10.47 1.78
CA ALA A 147 20.65 10.84 2.46
C ALA A 147 20.53 10.15 3.83
N ASP A 148 19.92 10.84 4.79
CA ASP A 148 19.48 10.25 6.04
C ASP A 148 18.03 9.75 5.95
N ASN A 149 17.55 9.08 7.01
CA ASN A 149 16.19 8.54 7.07
C ASN A 149 15.11 9.62 6.93
N ALA A 150 15.38 10.87 7.33
CA ALA A 150 14.39 11.94 7.20
C ALA A 150 14.24 12.36 5.74
N VAL A 151 15.36 12.45 5.01
CA VAL A 151 15.36 12.68 3.56
C VAL A 151 14.66 11.53 2.84
N LEU A 152 15.03 10.26 3.12
CA LEU A 152 14.38 9.11 2.49
C LEU A 152 12.87 9.09 2.76
N THR A 153 12.44 9.32 4.01
CA THR A 153 11.00 9.36 4.35
C THR A 153 10.26 10.44 3.55
N GLN A 154 10.87 11.63 3.40
CA GLN A 154 10.30 12.70 2.59
C GLN A 154 10.23 12.31 1.11
N THR A 155 11.30 11.73 0.55
CA THR A 155 11.33 11.25 -0.84
C THR A 155 10.23 10.22 -1.10
N LEU A 156 10.05 9.23 -0.22
CA LEU A 156 8.99 8.23 -0.34
C LEU A 156 7.59 8.87 -0.26
N ALA A 157 7.39 9.84 0.62
CA ALA A 157 6.10 10.55 0.74
C ALA A 157 5.78 11.38 -0.51
N ASP A 158 6.80 12.03 -1.10
CA ASP A 158 6.68 12.78 -2.34
C ASP A 158 6.37 11.84 -3.52
N LEU A 159 7.06 10.70 -3.61
CA LEU A 159 6.78 9.67 -4.61
C LEU A 159 5.36 9.10 -4.48
N GLY A 160 4.88 8.79 -3.27
CA GLY A 160 3.50 8.34 -3.09
C GLY A 160 2.47 9.40 -3.51
N THR A 161 2.81 10.68 -3.40
CA THR A 161 1.96 11.77 -3.94
C THR A 161 2.02 11.83 -5.46
N GLU A 162 3.20 11.67 -6.06
CA GLU A 162 3.41 11.65 -7.51
C GLU A 162 2.72 10.45 -8.18
N MET A 163 2.80 9.28 -7.56
CA MET A 163 2.13 8.05 -7.98
C MET A 163 0.61 8.12 -7.77
N GLY A 164 0.07 9.18 -7.17
CA GLY A 164 -1.38 9.33 -6.97
C GLY A 164 -1.97 8.23 -6.09
N VAL A 165 -1.36 7.93 -4.94
CA VAL A 165 -1.87 6.93 -4.00
C VAL A 165 -3.26 7.34 -3.48
N GLU A 166 -4.28 6.56 -3.85
CA GLU A 166 -5.67 6.76 -3.44
C GLU A 166 -6.16 5.57 -2.61
N VAL A 167 -6.16 5.74 -1.28
CA VAL A 167 -6.61 4.73 -0.32
C VAL A 167 -8.13 4.79 -0.17
N ASN A 168 -8.78 3.62 -0.17
CA ASN A 168 -10.21 3.55 0.13
C ASN A 168 -10.47 4.01 1.59
N PRO A 169 -11.36 5.00 1.82
CA PRO A 169 -11.61 5.58 3.14
C PRO A 169 -12.01 4.59 4.24
N ARG A 170 -12.46 3.38 3.88
CA ARG A 170 -12.73 2.31 4.84
C ARG A 170 -11.47 1.87 5.59
N PHE A 171 -10.30 1.92 4.95
CA PHE A 171 -9.04 1.43 5.52
C PHE A 171 -8.18 2.54 6.10
N GLY A 172 -8.40 3.79 5.68
CA GLY A 172 -7.76 4.97 6.23
C GLY A 172 -7.58 6.06 5.19
N THR A 173 -6.85 7.10 5.57
CA THR A 173 -6.47 8.20 4.69
C THR A 173 -4.96 8.21 4.47
N TRP A 174 -4.54 8.34 3.20
CA TRP A 174 -3.13 8.55 2.84
C TRP A 174 -2.59 9.85 3.46
N GLY A 175 -1.40 9.78 4.06
CA GLY A 175 -0.74 10.88 4.77
C GLY A 175 -1.23 11.11 6.20
N ASP A 176 -2.16 10.30 6.72
CA ASP A 176 -2.65 10.36 8.10
C ASP A 176 -2.64 8.95 8.74
N ASP A 177 -3.61 8.10 8.40
CA ASP A 177 -3.67 6.72 8.90
C ASP A 177 -2.67 5.79 8.19
N ILE A 178 -2.34 6.10 6.94
CA ILE A 178 -1.41 5.34 6.09
C ILE A 178 -0.32 6.28 5.60
N ALA A 179 0.92 5.98 5.94
CA ALA A 179 2.09 6.72 5.51
C ALA A 179 3.26 5.76 5.32
N VAL A 180 4.22 6.20 4.49
CA VAL A 180 5.50 5.53 4.31
C VAL A 180 6.53 6.04 5.32
N SER A 181 7.48 5.18 5.64
CA SER A 181 8.61 5.48 6.53
C SER A 181 9.88 4.87 5.96
N ALA A 182 11.01 5.55 6.15
CA ALA A 182 12.34 4.98 5.88
C ALA A 182 12.64 3.78 6.80
N ASP A 183 11.99 3.72 7.96
CA ASP A 183 12.03 2.56 8.83
C ASP A 183 11.03 1.54 8.29
N THR A 184 11.50 0.55 7.54
CA THR A 184 10.67 -0.51 6.91
C THR A 184 10.07 -1.48 7.95
N GLY A 185 10.07 -1.08 9.23
CA GLY A 185 9.87 -1.95 10.35
C GLY A 185 11.11 -2.80 10.50
N SER A 186 12.18 -2.20 11.03
CA SER A 186 13.42 -2.84 11.45
C SER A 186 13.25 -4.34 11.75
N ILE A 187 13.54 -5.17 10.74
CA ILE A 187 13.62 -6.64 10.87
C ILE A 187 14.71 -7.03 11.90
N SER A 188 15.51 -6.04 12.31
CA SER A 188 16.63 -6.14 13.25
C SER A 188 16.27 -5.78 14.70
N GLU A 189 15.07 -5.26 14.99
CA GLU A 189 14.68 -4.94 16.37
C GLU A 189 13.75 -6.01 16.96
N PRO A 190 14.14 -6.65 18.08
CA PRO A 190 13.26 -7.59 18.74
C PRO A 190 12.02 -6.86 19.25
N ALA A 191 10.85 -7.46 19.03
CA ALA A 191 9.61 -7.03 19.68
C ALA A 191 9.85 -6.93 21.20
N SER A 192 9.73 -5.71 21.73
CA SER A 192 9.89 -5.42 23.16
C SER A 192 8.67 -5.86 23.95
#